data_AF-A0A832W308-F1
#
_entry.id   AF-A0A832W308-F1
#
_cell.length_a   1.000
_cell.length_b   1.000
_cell.length_c   1.000
_cell.angle_alpha   90.00
_cell.angle_beta   90.00
_cell.angle_gamma   90.00
#
_symmetry.space_group_name_H-M   'P 1'
#
loop_
_entity.id
_entity.type
_entity.pdbx_description
1 polymer ?
#
loop_
_entity_poly.entity_id
_entity_poly.type
_entity_poly.pdbx_seq_one_letter_code
_entity_poly.pdbx_strand_id
1 'polypeptide(L)'
;TVQCWSESLAYDCALMNVALNSGNEKVLRDLFAASDMYRDAQGYVLAYQNAYRVGEAIAKDGNDIYLRAKNAALESINIVEEGARGKLELSRFETKALADAKAAFEALTDDADKFMSDNLDKYKKEVKVFLPENYGL
;
A
#
# COMPACT_ATOMS: atom_id res chain seq x y z
N THR A 1 -27.52 18.64 -3.72
CA THR A 1 -26.71 17.39 -3.77
C THR A 1 -25.53 17.41 -2.81
N VAL A 2 -24.81 18.52 -2.62
CA VAL A 2 -23.71 18.60 -1.61
C VAL A 2 -24.17 18.42 -0.16
N GLN A 3 -25.39 18.87 0.17
CA GLN A 3 -25.94 18.83 1.55
C GLN A 3 -26.11 17.40 2.09
N CYS A 4 -26.56 16.45 1.27
CA CYS A 4 -26.80 15.07 1.72
C CYS A 4 -25.49 14.33 2.07
N TRP A 5 -24.45 14.51 1.26
CA TRP A 5 -23.16 13.89 1.50
C TRP A 5 -22.41 14.56 2.66
N SER A 6 -22.50 15.89 2.78
CA SER A 6 -21.91 16.59 3.92
C SER A 6 -22.57 16.20 5.24
N GLU A 7 -23.90 15.98 5.25
CA GLU A 7 -24.61 15.52 6.43
C GLU A 7 -24.20 14.09 6.83
N SER A 8 -24.04 13.19 5.85
CA SER A 8 -23.57 11.82 6.11
C SER A 8 -22.17 11.82 6.74
N LEU A 9 -21.22 12.57 6.16
CA LEU A 9 -19.87 12.72 6.70
C LEU A 9 -19.86 13.39 8.08
N ALA A 10 -20.80 14.31 8.34
CA ALA A 10 -20.92 14.95 9.65
C ALA A 10 -21.34 13.94 10.72
N TYR A 11 -22.24 12.99 10.41
CA TYR A 11 -22.61 11.93 11.34
C TYR A 11 -21.46 10.93 11.58
N ASP A 12 -20.69 10.57 10.55
CA ASP A 12 -19.49 9.74 10.72
C ASP A 12 -18.50 10.39 11.70
N CYS A 13 -18.22 11.69 11.49
CA CYS A 13 -17.36 12.48 12.39
C CYS A 13 -17.94 12.58 13.80
N ALA A 14 -19.25 12.78 13.95
CA ALA A 14 -19.89 12.87 15.25
C ALA A 14 -19.73 11.57 16.06
N LEU A 15 -19.88 10.40 15.43
CA LEU A 15 -19.64 9.11 16.07
C LEU A 15 -18.18 8.97 16.53
N MET A 16 -17.22 9.32 15.67
CA MET A 16 -15.80 9.29 16.02
C MET A 16 -15.47 10.24 17.19
N ASN A 17 -16.09 11.42 17.25
CA ASN A 17 -15.92 12.37 18.35
C ASN A 17 -16.49 11.84 19.67
N VAL A 18 -17.64 11.17 19.65
CA VAL A 18 -18.22 10.53 20.84
C VAL A 18 -17.31 9.40 21.34
N ALA A 19 -16.73 8.61 20.44
CA ALA A 19 -15.78 7.57 20.82
C ALA A 19 -14.53 8.17 21.50
N LEU A 20 -13.97 9.26 20.95
CA LEU A 20 -12.86 10.00 21.57
C LEU A 20 -13.20 10.51 22.97
N ASN A 21 -14.35 11.19 23.12
CA ASN A 21 -14.74 11.80 24.40
C ASN A 21 -15.10 10.78 25.48
N SER A 22 -15.43 9.54 25.09
CA SER A 22 -15.76 8.44 26.01
C SER A 22 -14.59 7.48 26.27
N GLY A 23 -13.42 7.70 25.65
CA GLY A 23 -12.25 6.82 25.77
C GLY A 23 -12.37 5.49 25.02
N ASN A 24 -13.28 5.41 24.03
CA ASN A 24 -13.53 4.23 23.21
C ASN A 24 -12.96 4.34 21.79
N GLU A 25 -12.12 5.33 21.51
CA GLU A 25 -11.58 5.62 20.17
C GLU A 25 -10.79 4.44 19.60
N LYS A 26 -10.01 3.74 20.42
CA LYS A 26 -9.24 2.57 19.98
C LYS A 26 -10.15 1.41 19.62
N VAL A 27 -11.22 1.19 20.40
CA VAL A 27 -12.21 0.15 20.11
C VAL A 27 -12.91 0.45 18.79
N LEU A 28 -13.38 1.68 18.58
CA LEU A 28 -14.04 2.06 17.31
C LEU A 28 -13.08 1.94 16.11
N ARG A 29 -11.84 2.41 16.24
CA ARG A 29 -10.81 2.24 15.20
C ARG A 29 -10.55 0.76 14.89
N ASP A 30 -10.44 -0.08 15.90
CA ASP A 30 -10.20 -1.51 15.72
C ASP A 30 -11.39 -2.19 15.03
N LEU A 31 -12.62 -1.74 15.29
CA LEU A 31 -13.81 -2.18 14.59
C LEU A 31 -13.79 -1.77 13.11
N PHE A 32 -13.39 -0.54 12.77
CA PHE A 32 -13.21 -0.10 11.38
C PHE A 32 -12.13 -0.91 10.65
N ALA A 33 -11.03 -1.24 11.31
CA ALA A 33 -10.01 -2.09 10.70
C ALA A 33 -10.54 -3.53 10.51
N ALA A 34 -11.18 -4.10 11.53
CA ALA A 34 -11.67 -5.47 11.50
C ALA A 34 -12.83 -5.69 10.51
N SER A 35 -13.62 -4.66 10.19
CA SER A 35 -14.73 -4.78 9.23
C SER A 35 -14.26 -5.11 7.81
N ASP A 36 -13.05 -4.67 7.44
CA ASP A 36 -12.55 -4.70 6.07
C ASP A 36 -11.21 -5.43 5.90
N MET A 37 -10.43 -5.61 6.98
CA MET A 37 -9.08 -6.20 6.92
C MET A 37 -9.01 -7.51 6.13
N TYR A 38 -10.03 -8.39 6.23
CA TYR A 38 -10.03 -9.69 5.55
C TYR A 38 -10.93 -9.74 4.32
N ARG A 39 -11.46 -8.60 3.85
CA ARG A 39 -12.30 -8.57 2.65
C ARG A 39 -11.50 -8.79 1.38
N ASP A 40 -10.28 -8.27 1.34
CA ASP A 40 -9.34 -8.42 0.23
C ASP A 40 -7.91 -8.05 0.67
N ALA A 41 -6.94 -8.31 -0.21
CA ALA A 41 -5.53 -8.01 0.05
C ALA A 41 -5.23 -6.51 0.22
N GLN A 42 -6.01 -5.63 -0.42
CA GLN A 42 -5.83 -4.17 -0.36
C GLN A 42 -6.24 -3.65 1.03
N GLY A 43 -7.39 -4.09 1.54
CA GLY A 43 -7.84 -3.84 2.90
C GLY A 43 -6.88 -4.42 3.95
N TYR A 44 -6.31 -5.60 3.69
CA TYR A 44 -5.35 -6.23 4.59
C TYR A 44 -4.07 -5.39 4.75
N VAL A 45 -3.49 -4.89 3.65
CA VAL A 45 -2.29 -4.05 3.68
C VAL A 45 -2.56 -2.69 4.34
N LEU A 46 -3.74 -2.09 4.09
CA LEU A 46 -4.09 -0.76 4.61
C LEU A 46 -4.56 -0.76 6.07
N ALA A 47 -4.81 -1.92 6.67
CA ALA A 47 -5.10 -1.99 8.09
C ALA A 47 -3.95 -1.37 8.90
N TYR A 48 -4.28 -0.52 9.89
CA TYR A 48 -3.32 0.43 10.46
C TYR A 48 -2.02 -0.21 10.99
N GLN A 49 -2.09 -1.42 11.55
CA GLN A 49 -0.91 -2.14 12.03
C GLN A 49 0.00 -2.63 10.89
N ASN A 50 -0.57 -2.98 9.73
CA ASN A 50 0.16 -3.39 8.54
C ASN A 50 0.68 -2.16 7.78
N ALA A 51 -0.11 -1.09 7.69
CA ALA A 51 0.34 0.18 7.12
C ALA A 51 1.53 0.78 7.90
N TYR A 52 1.58 0.61 9.22
CA TYR A 52 2.72 1.01 10.03
C TYR A 52 4.00 0.26 9.64
N ARG A 53 3.93 -1.07 9.46
CA ARG A 53 5.07 -1.89 8.99
C ARG A 53 5.60 -1.42 7.63
N VAL A 54 4.70 -1.10 6.69
CA VAL A 54 5.11 -0.52 5.40
C VAL A 54 5.81 0.82 5.60
N GLY A 55 5.32 1.66 6.52
CA GLY A 55 5.98 2.91 6.92
C GLY A 55 7.38 2.70 7.48
N GLU A 56 7.60 1.69 8.31
CA GLU A 56 8.93 1.33 8.82
C GLU A 56 9.88 0.89 7.70
N ALA A 57 9.38 0.08 6.75
CA ALA A 57 10.16 -0.35 5.59
C ALA A 57 10.59 0.82 4.69
N ILE A 58 9.73 1.85 4.55
CA ILE A 58 10.06 3.09 3.85
C ILE A 58 11.10 3.89 4.63
N ALA A 59 10.88 4.08 5.93
CA ALA A 59 11.73 4.93 6.77
C ALA A 59 13.17 4.41 6.86
N LYS A 60 13.38 3.10 6.76
CA LYS A 60 14.70 2.44 6.78
C LYS A 60 15.67 3.03 5.75
N ASP A 61 15.20 3.32 4.55
CA ASP A 61 15.99 3.84 3.42
C ASP A 61 15.46 5.20 2.95
N GLY A 62 14.97 6.04 3.88
CA GLY A 62 14.14 7.22 3.58
C GLY A 62 14.75 8.28 2.64
N ASN A 63 16.08 8.32 2.52
CA ASN A 63 16.82 9.23 1.62
C ASN A 63 16.91 8.70 0.17
N ASP A 64 16.69 7.40 -0.05
CA ASP A 64 16.69 6.78 -1.38
C ASP A 64 15.25 6.54 -1.83
N ILE A 65 14.79 7.35 -2.78
CA ILE A 65 13.41 7.31 -3.26
C ILE A 65 13.05 5.99 -3.96
N TYR A 66 14.03 5.32 -4.55
CA TYR A 66 13.85 4.04 -5.23
C TYR A 66 13.82 2.90 -4.22
N LEU A 67 14.87 2.81 -3.39
CA LEU A 67 15.03 1.71 -2.45
C LEU A 67 13.91 1.70 -1.41
N ARG A 68 13.50 2.87 -0.88
CA ARG A 68 12.36 2.94 0.04
C ARG A 68 11.05 2.47 -0.58
N ALA A 69 10.85 2.71 -1.88
CA ALA A 69 9.66 2.25 -2.60
C ALA A 69 9.70 0.74 -2.89
N LYS A 70 10.87 0.22 -3.25
CA LYS A 70 11.11 -1.23 -3.38
C LYS A 70 10.85 -1.97 -2.06
N ASN A 71 11.37 -1.44 -0.96
CA ASN A 71 11.13 -1.98 0.38
C ASN A 71 9.64 -1.99 0.75
N ALA A 72 8.92 -0.91 0.45
CA ALA A 72 7.47 -0.85 0.69
C ALA A 72 6.70 -1.92 -0.09
N ALA A 73 7.08 -2.15 -1.36
CA ALA A 73 6.48 -3.18 -2.19
C ALA A 73 6.74 -4.59 -1.64
N LEU A 74 7.99 -4.89 -1.27
CA LEU A 74 8.37 -6.18 -0.68
C LEU A 74 7.69 -6.41 0.67
N GLU A 75 7.60 -5.40 1.53
CA GLU A 75 6.92 -5.51 2.81
C GLU A 75 5.40 -5.73 2.63
N SER A 76 4.79 -5.05 1.66
CA SER A 76 3.37 -5.27 1.31
C SER A 76 3.12 -6.72 0.86
N ILE A 77 4.03 -7.28 0.06
CA ILE A 77 3.97 -8.69 -0.37
C ILE A 77 4.08 -9.62 0.83
N ASN A 78 5.06 -9.40 1.72
CA ASN A 78 5.27 -10.21 2.93
C ASN A 78 4.02 -10.19 3.84
N ILE A 79 3.43 -9.00 4.03
CA ILE A 79 2.19 -8.82 4.79
C ILE A 79 1.06 -9.68 4.21
N VAL A 80 0.86 -9.66 2.89
CA VAL A 80 -0.20 -10.46 2.25
C VAL A 80 0.09 -11.96 2.35
N GLU A 81 1.35 -12.39 2.17
CA GLU A 81 1.74 -13.80 2.35
C GLU A 81 1.56 -14.30 3.80
N GLU A 82 1.82 -13.45 4.80
CA GLU A 82 1.50 -13.72 6.20
C GLU A 82 -0.02 -13.84 6.42
N GLY A 83 -0.79 -12.89 5.88
CA GLY A 83 -2.25 -12.90 5.97
C GLY A 83 -2.88 -14.15 5.35
N ALA A 84 -2.38 -14.56 4.18
CA ALA A 84 -2.87 -15.71 3.42
C ALA A 84 -2.57 -17.06 4.09
N ARG A 85 -1.57 -17.12 4.98
CA ARG A 85 -1.35 -18.26 5.89
C ARG A 85 -2.33 -18.29 7.06
N GLY A 86 -3.00 -17.17 7.31
CA GLY A 86 -3.99 -16.98 8.35
C GLY A 86 -5.43 -16.98 7.81
N LYS A 87 -6.13 -15.87 8.03
CA LYS A 87 -7.56 -15.73 7.71
C LYS A 87 -7.85 -14.99 6.40
N LEU A 88 -6.83 -14.43 5.74
CA LEU A 88 -7.03 -13.76 4.45
C LEU A 88 -7.19 -14.83 3.37
N GLU A 89 -8.34 -14.83 2.70
CA GLU A 89 -8.59 -15.75 1.60
C GLU A 89 -8.13 -15.14 0.29
N LEU A 90 -7.27 -15.85 -0.43
CA LEU A 90 -6.86 -15.50 -1.79
C LEU A 90 -7.27 -16.62 -2.75
N SER A 91 -7.75 -16.24 -3.92
CA SER A 91 -7.90 -17.16 -5.03
C SER A 91 -6.54 -17.69 -5.49
N ARG A 92 -6.57 -18.81 -6.22
CA ARG A 92 -5.36 -19.35 -6.85
C ARG A 92 -4.71 -18.35 -7.81
N PHE A 93 -5.52 -17.53 -8.48
CA PHE A 93 -5.04 -16.51 -9.40
C PHE A 93 -4.30 -15.41 -8.65
N GLU A 94 -4.88 -14.88 -7.57
CA GLU A 94 -4.25 -13.86 -6.72
C GLU A 94 -2.96 -14.37 -6.08
N THR A 95 -2.97 -15.62 -5.59
CA THR A 95 -1.77 -16.25 -5.02
C THR A 95 -0.64 -16.34 -6.04
N LYS A 96 -0.95 -16.73 -7.28
CA LYS A 96 0.04 -16.82 -8.36
C LYS A 96 0.56 -15.44 -8.76
N ALA A 97 -0.32 -14.46 -8.89
CA ALA A 97 0.05 -13.09 -9.23
C ALA A 97 0.95 -12.45 -8.15
N LEU A 98 0.67 -12.71 -6.87
CA LEU A 98 1.50 -12.26 -5.75
C LEU A 98 2.90 -12.88 -5.80
N ALA A 99 3.00 -14.18 -6.05
CA ALA A 99 4.28 -14.87 -6.19
C ALA A 99 5.11 -14.35 -7.38
N ASP A 100 4.46 -14.06 -8.51
CA ASP A 100 5.12 -13.47 -9.68
C ASP A 100 5.62 -12.05 -9.39
N ALA A 101 4.81 -11.24 -8.71
CA ALA A 101 5.22 -9.90 -8.28
C ALA A 101 6.42 -9.97 -7.33
N LYS A 102 6.41 -10.88 -6.36
CA LYS A 102 7.53 -11.10 -5.43
C LYS A 102 8.83 -11.39 -6.18
N ALA A 103 8.80 -12.38 -7.08
CA ALA A 103 9.96 -12.73 -7.88
C ALA A 103 10.45 -11.56 -8.73
N ALA A 104 9.54 -10.75 -9.30
CA ALA A 104 9.90 -9.57 -10.06
C ALA A 104 10.57 -8.48 -9.21
N PHE A 105 10.06 -8.20 -8.00
CA PHE A 105 10.63 -7.20 -7.10
C PHE A 105 11.96 -7.65 -6.50
N GLU A 106 12.10 -8.93 -6.13
CA GLU A 106 13.36 -9.50 -5.63
C GLU A 106 14.46 -9.51 -6.71
N ALA A 107 14.09 -9.65 -7.99
CA ALA A 107 15.02 -9.61 -9.11
C ALA A 107 15.47 -8.19 -9.50
N LEU A 108 14.84 -7.14 -8.98
CA LEU A 108 15.28 -5.77 -9.23
C LEU A 108 16.65 -5.52 -8.55
N THR A 109 17.48 -4.70 -9.18
CA THR A 109 18.74 -4.22 -8.58
C THR A 109 18.47 -3.40 -7.31
N ASP A 110 19.46 -3.25 -6.42
CA ASP A 110 19.43 -2.28 -5.32
C ASP A 110 20.07 -0.94 -5.74
N ASP A 111 20.74 -0.90 -6.89
CA ASP A 111 21.32 0.32 -7.46
C ASP A 111 20.26 1.16 -8.18
N ALA A 112 19.92 2.30 -7.58
CA ALA A 112 18.93 3.23 -8.10
C ALA A 112 19.30 3.79 -9.49
N ASP A 113 20.56 4.14 -9.73
CA ASP A 113 20.99 4.70 -11.01
C ASP A 113 20.86 3.67 -12.12
N LYS A 114 21.24 2.41 -11.83
CA LYS A 114 21.06 1.30 -12.77
C LYS A 114 19.58 1.06 -13.08
N PHE A 115 18.74 1.03 -12.05
CA PHE A 115 17.28 0.89 -12.23
C PHE A 115 16.71 2.02 -13.10
N MET A 116 17.09 3.27 -12.81
CA MET A 116 16.60 4.43 -13.55
C MET A 116 17.05 4.43 -15.01
N SER A 117 18.32 4.13 -15.29
CA SER A 117 18.84 4.05 -16.65
C SER A 117 18.13 2.97 -17.47
N ASP A 118 17.98 1.76 -16.90
CA ASP A 118 17.37 0.63 -17.62
C ASP A 118 15.88 0.90 -17.93
N ASN A 119 15.15 1.51 -16.98
CA ASN A 119 13.74 1.85 -17.18
C ASN A 119 13.56 3.05 -18.13
N LEU A 120 14.44 4.05 -18.10
CA LEU A 120 14.40 5.18 -19.03
C LEU A 120 14.54 4.68 -20.48
N ASP A 121 15.50 3.80 -20.75
CA ASP A 121 15.72 3.22 -22.06
C ASP A 121 14.56 2.33 -22.51
N LYS A 122 14.01 1.54 -21.59
CA LYS A 122 12.86 0.66 -21.86
C LYS A 122 11.63 1.48 -22.22
N TYR A 123 11.21 2.41 -21.36
CA TYR A 123 9.95 3.14 -21.57
C TYR A 123 10.03 4.18 -22.68
N LYS A 124 11.22 4.71 -23.02
CA LYS A 124 11.41 5.48 -24.27
C LYS A 124 11.05 4.68 -25.52
N LYS A 125 11.32 3.36 -25.51
CA LYS A 125 11.04 2.46 -26.65
C LYS A 125 9.60 1.97 -26.64
N GLU A 126 9.07 1.62 -25.47
CA GLU A 126 7.75 1.00 -25.33
C GLU A 126 6.59 2.01 -25.28
N VAL A 127 6.82 3.22 -24.76
CA VAL A 127 5.77 4.23 -24.51
C VAL A 127 6.04 5.47 -25.36
N LYS A 128 5.36 5.57 -26.52
CA LYS A 128 5.58 6.66 -27.49
C LYS A 128 5.33 8.07 -26.97
N VAL A 129 4.50 8.21 -25.94
CA VAL A 129 4.13 9.50 -25.33
C VAL A 129 4.95 9.82 -24.08
N PHE A 130 5.91 8.97 -23.72
CA PHE A 130 6.79 9.22 -22.58
C PHE A 130 7.85 10.26 -22.94
N LEU A 131 7.83 11.37 -22.19
CA LEU A 131 8.71 12.53 -22.34
C LEU A 131 9.56 12.66 -21.07
N PRO A 132 10.84 12.23 -21.08
CA PRO A 132 11.75 12.34 -19.94
C PRO A 132 11.87 13.75 -19.35
N GLU A 133 11.74 14.76 -20.19
CA GLU A 133 11.82 16.18 -19.82
C GLU A 133 10.75 16.59 -18.79
N ASN A 134 9.60 15.89 -18.74
CA ASN A 134 8.57 16.11 -17.71
C ASN A 134 9.06 15.80 -16.29
N TYR A 135 10.13 15.02 -16.18
CA TYR A 135 10.74 14.58 -14.92
C TYR A 135 12.13 15.20 -14.71
N GLY A 136 12.57 16.10 -15.59
CA GLY A 136 13.91 16.70 -15.56
C GLY A 136 15.04 15.73 -15.93
N LEU A 137 14.72 14.69 -16.72
CA LEU A 137 15.64 13.63 -17.17
C LEU A 137 16.03 13.77 -18.65
#